data_AF-A0A963VYH7-F1
#
_entry.id   AF-A0A963VYH7-F1
#
_cell.length_a   1.000
_cell.length_b   1.000
_cell.length_c   1.000
_cell.angle_alpha   90.00
_cell.angle_beta   90.00
_cell.angle_gamma   90.00
#
_symmetry.space_group_name_H-M   'P 1'
#
loop_
_entity.id
_entity.type
_entity.pdbx_description
1 polymer ?
#
loop_
_entity_poly.entity_id
_entity_poly.type
_entity_poly.pdbx_seq_one_letter_code
_entity_poly.pdbx_strand_id
1 'polypeptide(L)' 'MKPHPWFNPPWRRALTLGFCLLWLLFEIVNVGASLWTFVAAGACAWAIWDFYLAGHYPMAEPDKPA' A
#
# COMPACT_ATOMS: atom_id res chain seq x y z
N MET A 1 -15.23 -9.29 1.77
CA MET A 1 -14.45 -9.06 3.00
C MET A 1 -14.80 -7.68 3.51
N LYS A 2 -15.09 -7.49 4.81
CA LYS A 2 -15.35 -6.15 5.34
C LYS A 2 -14.01 -5.40 5.47
N PRO A 3 -13.84 -4.20 4.88
CA PRO A 3 -12.59 -3.45 4.98
C PRO A 3 -12.27 -3.09 6.43
N HIS A 4 -11.02 -3.28 6.85
CA HIS A 4 -10.65 -2.97 8.23
C HIS A 4 -10.67 -1.43 8.47
N PRO A 5 -11.32 -0.93 9.54
CA PRO A 5 -11.52 0.51 9.77
C PRO A 5 -10.21 1.31 9.82
N TRP A 6 -9.12 0.65 10.20
CA TRP A 6 -7.81 1.27 10.30
C TRP A 6 -7.27 1.79 8.97
N PHE A 7 -7.57 1.13 7.84
CA PHE A 7 -7.08 1.52 6.51
C PHE A 7 -8.02 2.46 5.75
N ASN A 8 -9.16 2.82 6.35
CA ASN A 8 -10.10 3.76 5.74
C ASN A 8 -9.48 5.13 5.43
N PRO A 9 -8.68 5.74 6.35
CA PRO A 9 -7.98 7.00 6.07
C PRO A 9 -6.97 6.83 4.93
N PRO A 10 -7.00 7.69 3.88
CA PRO A 10 -6.13 7.56 2.73
C PRO A 10 -4.64 7.73 3.05
N TRP A 11 -4.30 8.51 4.09
CA TRP A 11 -2.91 8.71 4.51
C TRP A 11 -2.26 7.44 5.08
N ARG A 12 -3.03 6.56 5.73
CA ARG A 12 -2.50 5.30 6.28
C ARG A 12 -2.14 4.33 5.17
N ARG A 13 -2.99 4.25 4.13
CA ARG A 13 -2.72 3.49 2.91
C ARG A 13 -1.45 3.99 2.22
N ALA A 14 -1.31 5.31 2.09
CA ALA A 14 -0.12 5.93 1.50
C ALA A 14 1.15 5.66 2.32
N LEU A 15 1.09 5.70 3.66
CA LEU A 15 2.24 5.37 4.51
C LEU A 15 2.66 3.91 4.40
N THR A 16 1.70 2.97 4.42
CA THR A 16 1.99 1.55 4.27
C THR A 16 2.62 1.26 2.90
N LEU A 17 2.04 1.82 1.83
CA LEU A 17 2.62 1.69 0.49
C LEU A 17 4.01 2.33 0.40
N GLY A 18 4.16 3.53 0.96
CA GLY A 18 5.44 4.24 1.00
C GLY A 18 6.52 3.45 1.73
N PHE A 19 6.18 2.80 2.84
CA PHE A 19 7.11 1.93 3.57
C PHE A 19 7.55 0.73 2.71
N CYS A 20 6.62 0.05 2.04
CA CYS A 20 6.96 -1.06 1.14
C CYS A 20 7.86 -0.61 -0.02
N LEU A 21 7.57 0.54 -0.64
CA LEU A 21 8.39 1.10 -1.72
C LEU A 21 9.80 1.48 -1.23
N LEU A 22 9.91 2.07 -0.04
CA LEU A 22 11.19 2.43 0.55
C LEU A 22 12.04 1.18 0.81
N TRP A 23 11.41 0.12 1.34
CA TRP A 23 12.08 -1.15 1.60
C TRP A 23 12.53 -1.85 0.31
N LEU A 24 11.66 -1.86 -0.71
CA LEU A 24 12.01 -2.39 -2.02
C LEU A 24 13.20 -1.66 -2.64
N LEU A 25 13.20 -0.32 -2.59
CA LEU A 25 14.31 0.47 -3.11
C LEU A 25 15.60 0.17 -2.35
N PHE A 26 15.52 0.03 -1.02
CA PHE A 26 16.66 -0.34 -0.18
C PHE A 26 17.25 -1.71 -0.58
N GLU A 27 16.40 -2.72 -0.80
CA GLU A 27 16.82 -4.06 -1.26
C GLU A 27 17.48 -4.00 -2.65
N ILE A 28 16.86 -3.28 -3.59
CA ILE A 28 17.41 -3.13 -4.96
C ILE A 28 18.79 -2.48 -4.92
N VAL A 29 18.99 -1.46 -4.08
CA VAL A 29 20.25 -0.70 -4.02
C VAL A 29 21.36 -1.45 -3.28
N ASN A 30 21.04 -2.16 -2.19
CA ASN A 30 22.06 -2.79 -1.35
C ASN A 30 22.35 -4.25 -1.73
N VAL A 31 21.33 -4.99 -2.18
CA VAL A 31 21.41 -6.45 -2.38
C VAL A 31 21.23 -6.82 -3.86
N GLY A 32 20.45 -6.04 -4.60
CA GLY A 32 20.18 -6.29 -6.02
C GLY A 32 19.03 -7.29 -6.21
N ALA A 33 19.15 -8.19 -7.19
CA ALA A 33 18.11 -9.18 -7.50
C ALA A 33 18.18 -10.37 -6.52
N SER A 34 17.49 -10.25 -5.39
CA SER A 34 17.39 -11.29 -4.37
C SER A 34 15.95 -11.78 -4.24
N LEU A 35 15.75 -12.93 -3.57
CA LEU A 35 14.40 -13.40 -3.20
C LEU A 35 13.61 -12.33 -2.45
N TRP A 36 14.28 -11.58 -1.56
CA TRP A 36 13.67 -10.52 -0.76
C TRP A 36 13.22 -9.34 -1.61
N THR A 37 13.94 -9.03 -2.69
CA THR A 37 13.54 -8.02 -3.68
C THR A 37 12.23 -8.40 -4.36
N PHE A 38 12.07 -9.67 -4.76
CA PHE A 38 10.81 -10.14 -5.36
C PHE A 38 9.66 -10.17 -4.35
N VAL A 39 9.92 -10.54 -3.10
CA VAL A 39 8.91 -10.49 -2.03
C VAL A 39 8.46 -9.05 -1.75
N ALA A 40 9.41 -8.11 -1.63
CA ALA A 40 9.10 -6.69 -1.44
C ALA A 40 8.34 -6.12 -2.65
N ALA A 41 8.71 -6.50 -3.88
CA ALA A 41 8.00 -6.11 -5.09
C ALA A 41 6.56 -6.66 -5.11
N GLY A 42 6.37 -7.92 -4.72
CA GLY A 42 5.06 -8.53 -4.55
C GLY A 42 4.21 -7.83 -3.50
N ALA A 43 4.80 -7.44 -2.36
CA ALA A 43 4.12 -6.69 -1.31
C ALA A 43 3.68 -5.31 -1.80
N CYS A 44 4.52 -4.59 -2.55
CA CYS A 44 4.15 -3.32 -3.18
C CYS A 44 2.98 -3.48 -4.15
N ALA A 45 3.05 -4.47 -5.04
CA ALA A 45 1.97 -4.75 -6.00
C ALA A 45 0.66 -5.10 -5.29
N TRP A 46 0.73 -5.91 -4.23
CA TRP A 46 -0.44 -6.27 -3.42
C TRP A 46 -1.04 -5.06 -2.69
N ALA A 47 -0.20 -4.21 -2.08
CA ALA A 47 -0.66 -3.00 -1.41
C ALA A 47 -1.37 -2.03 -2.38
N ILE A 48 -0.84 -1.87 -3.60
CA ILE A 48 -1.49 -1.07 -4.64
C ILE A 48 -2.85 -1.69 -5.01
N TRP A 49 -2.88 -3.00 -5.22
CA TRP A 49 -4.10 -3.71 -5.58
C TRP A 49 -5.17 -3.56 -4.48
N ASP A 50 -4.86 -3.90 -3.24
CA ASP A 50 -5.82 -3.91 -2.14
C ASP A 50 -6.31 -2.50 -1.78
N PHE A 51 -5.41 -1.52 -1.70
CA PHE A 51 -5.75 -0.18 -1.22
C PHE A 51 -6.41 0.71 -2.27
N TYR A 52 -6.11 0.51 -3.56
CA TYR A 52 -6.49 1.43 -4.63
C TYR A 52 -7.27 0.77 -5.78
N LEU A 53 -6.99 -0.48 -6.16
CA LEU A 53 -7.61 -1.11 -7.34
C LEU A 53 -8.82 -2.00 -6.99
N ALA A 54 -8.80 -2.68 -5.85
CA ALA A 54 -9.84 -3.63 -5.47
C ALA A 54 -11.19 -2.98 -5.11
N GLY A 55 -11.26 -1.64 -5.04
CA GLY A 55 -12.49 -0.91 -4.72
C GLY A 55 -12.99 -1.09 -3.28
N HIS A 56 -12.19 -1.70 -2.40
CA HIS A 56 -12.54 -1.93 -1.00
C HIS A 56 -12.60 -0.64 -0.17
N TYR A 57 -11.89 0.40 -0.60
CA TYR A 57 -11.77 1.67 0.11
C TYR A 57 -12.14 2.84 -0.82
N PRO A 58 -13.45 3.10 -1.03
CA PRO A 58 -13.88 4.26 -1.80
C PRO A 58 -13.25 5.53 -1.20
N MET A 59 -12.82 6.47 -2.06
CA MET A 59 -12.42 7.79 -1.59
C MET A 59 -13.59 8.33 -0.76
N ALA A 60 -13.32 8.71 0.49
CA ALA A 60 -14.31 9.38 1.31
C ALA A 60 -14.81 10.57 0.51
N GLU A 61 -16.11 10.57 0.23
CA GLU A 61 -16.79 11.71 -0.38
C GLU A 61 -16.49 12.94 0.50
N PRO A 62 -15.97 14.04 -0.06
CA PRO A 62 -15.69 15.22 0.73
C PRO A 62 -16.99 15.68 1.40
N ASP A 63 -16.93 15.64 2.73
CA ASP A 63 -17.97 15.91 3.72
C ASP A 63 -19.13 16.83 3.27
N LYS A 64 -20.34 16.27 3.33
CA LYS A 64 -21.59 17.03 3.51
C LYS A 64 -21.63 17.43 5.00
N PRO A 65 -21.62 18.73 5.34
CA PRO A 65 -21.54 19.15 6.73
C PRO A 65 -22.71 18.58 7.55
N ALA A 66 -22.37 18.03 8.72
CA ALA A 66 -23.28 17.47 9.71
C ALA A 66 -24.23 18.52 10.33
#